data_AF-A0A4R7NR30-F1
#
_entry.id   AF-A0A4R7NR30-F1
#
_cell.length_a   1.000
_cell.length_b   1.000
_cell.length_c   1.000
_cell.angle_alpha   90.00
_cell.angle_beta   90.00
_cell.angle_gamma   90.00
#
_symmetry.space_group_name_H-M   'P 1'
#
loop_
_entity.id
_entity.type
_entity.pdbx_description
1 polymer ?
#
loop_
_entity_poly.entity_id
_entity_poly.type
_entity_poly.pdbx_seq_one_letter_code
_entity_poly.pdbx_strand_id
1 'polypeptide(L)'
;MKIRFSPVVFSAAFCVTYALAFQFDLHLFAYYPLVKEFHIAQQPATSGPGMMWYGILATATLAACICAVLIPHRWLDRPLASWLWVFPIGCAAAYVFFMRSFFL
;
A
#
# COMPACT_ATOMS: atom_id res chain seq x y z
N MET A 1 23.90 -1.97 -15.29
CA MET A 1 23.12 -2.91 -14.45
C MET A 1 21.87 -3.33 -15.21
N LYS A 2 21.61 -4.62 -15.41
CA LYS A 2 20.30 -5.06 -15.94
C LYS A 2 19.28 -4.93 -14.80
N ILE A 3 18.37 -3.97 -14.90
CA ILE A 3 17.25 -3.85 -13.96
C ILE A 3 16.41 -5.12 -14.09
N ARG A 4 16.15 -5.78 -12.96
CA ARG A 4 15.29 -6.96 -12.88
C ARG A 4 14.24 -6.69 -11.83
N PHE A 5 12.98 -6.73 -12.24
CA PHE A 5 11.84 -6.60 -11.34
C PHE A 5 11.60 -7.95 -10.64
N SER A 6 11.53 -7.95 -9.30
CA SER A 6 11.15 -9.14 -8.51
C SER A 6 9.68 -9.09 -8.10
N PRO A 7 8.81 -9.97 -8.63
CA PRO A 7 7.40 -10.05 -8.20
C PRO A 7 7.26 -10.45 -6.72
N VAL A 8 8.18 -11.27 -6.21
CA VAL A 8 8.20 -11.73 -4.82
C VAL A 8 8.46 -10.56 -3.86
N VAL A 9 9.45 -9.74 -4.18
CA VAL A 9 9.74 -8.52 -3.41
C VAL A 9 8.61 -7.51 -3.55
N PHE A 10 8.04 -7.35 -4.75
CA PHE A 10 6.90 -6.45 -4.97
C PHE A 10 5.73 -6.80 -4.05
N SER A 11 5.30 -8.06 -4.04
CA SER A 11 4.15 -8.49 -3.23
C SER A 11 4.39 -8.31 -1.73
N ALA A 12 5.57 -8.70 -1.25
CA ALA A 12 5.95 -8.54 0.16
C ALA A 12 6.03 -7.05 0.55
N ALA A 13 6.73 -6.25 -0.25
CA ALA A 13 6.87 -4.82 -0.02
C ALA A 13 5.52 -4.12 -0.07
N PHE A 14 4.65 -4.45 -1.02
CA PHE A 14 3.31 -3.88 -1.14
C PHE A 14 2.48 -4.11 0.13
N CYS A 15 2.47 -5.32 0.68
CA CYS A 15 1.73 -5.61 1.91
C CYS A 15 2.24 -4.75 3.09
N VAL A 16 3.57 -4.66 3.24
CA VAL A 16 4.19 -3.89 4.32
C VAL A 16 3.94 -2.39 4.14
N THR A 17 4.19 -1.86 2.94
CA THR A 17 4.05 -0.43 2.67
C THR A 17 2.59 0.00 2.68
N TYR A 18 1.65 -0.86 2.28
CA TYR A 18 0.21 -0.59 2.40
C TYR A 18 -0.22 -0.47 3.86
N ALA A 19 0.18 -1.42 4.71
CA ALA A 19 -0.14 -1.36 6.14
C ALA A 19 0.46 -0.10 6.81
N LEU A 20 1.70 0.26 6.47
CA LEU A 20 2.34 1.47 6.97
C LEU A 20 1.66 2.74 6.43
N ALA A 21 1.36 2.80 5.13
CA ALA A 21 0.70 3.95 4.53
C ALA A 21 -0.70 4.16 5.10
N PHE A 22 -1.41 3.08 5.43
CA PHE A 22 -2.68 3.17 6.14
C PHE A 22 -2.52 3.71 7.57
N GLN A 23 -1.58 3.15 8.34
CA GLN A 23 -1.37 3.54 9.74
C GLN A 23 -0.89 5.00 9.91
N PHE A 24 -0.13 5.52 8.95
CA PHE A 24 0.43 6.87 8.97
C PHE A 24 -0.31 7.86 8.05
N ASP A 25 -1.45 7.47 7.50
CA ASP A 25 -2.26 8.26 6.56
C ASP A 25 -1.45 8.85 5.37
N LEU A 26 -0.55 8.03 4.80
CA LEU A 26 0.32 8.42 3.69
C LEU A 26 -0.37 8.22 2.33
N HIS A 27 -1.51 8.90 2.13
CA HIS A 27 -2.21 8.88 0.85
C HIS A 27 -1.61 9.92 -0.12
N LEU A 28 -1.36 9.50 -1.37
CA LEU A 28 -0.83 10.42 -2.39
C LEU A 28 -1.87 11.43 -2.89
N PHE A 29 -3.14 11.03 -2.87
CA PHE A 29 -4.30 11.81 -3.29
C PHE A 29 -5.57 11.22 -2.67
N ALA A 30 -6.64 12.00 -2.64
CA ALA A 30 -7.98 11.56 -2.27
C ALA A 30 -8.92 11.63 -3.48
N TYR A 31 -9.80 10.64 -3.61
CA TYR A 31 -10.87 10.65 -4.59
C TYR A 31 -12.16 11.21 -3.97
N TYR A 32 -12.79 12.20 -4.58
CA TYR A 32 -14.04 12.79 -4.10
C TYR A 32 -15.21 12.29 -4.97
N PRO A 33 -16.04 11.34 -4.50
CA PRO A 33 -17.06 10.71 -5.34
C PRO A 33 -18.17 11.65 -5.78
N LEU A 34 -18.46 12.68 -4.97
CA LEU A 34 -19.53 13.63 -5.24
C LEU A 34 -19.23 14.51 -6.46
N VAL A 35 -17.96 14.91 -6.62
CA VAL A 35 -17.48 15.68 -7.78
C VAL A 35 -16.77 14.81 -8.82
N LYS A 36 -16.50 13.54 -8.50
CA LYS A 36 -15.82 12.53 -9.33
C LYS A 36 -14.39 12.87 -9.73
N GLU A 37 -13.64 13.52 -8.84
CA GLU A 37 -12.29 14.01 -9.11
C GLU A 37 -11.26 13.47 -8.11
N PHE A 38 -10.00 13.39 -8.56
CA PHE A 38 -8.85 13.11 -7.71
C PHE A 38 -8.13 14.40 -7.35
N HIS A 39 -7.83 14.59 -6.08
CA HIS A 39 -7.19 15.79 -5.57
C HIS A 39 -6.07 15.42 -4.59
N ILE A 40 -4.93 16.10 -4.72
CA ILE A 40 -3.81 15.98 -3.77
C ILE A 40 -4.08 16.83 -2.53
N ALA A 41 -4.63 18.04 -2.72
CA ALA A 41 -4.98 18.95 -1.65
C ALA A 41 -6.41 18.70 -1.14
N GLN A 42 -6.64 19.05 0.13
CA GLN A 42 -7.98 19.00 0.72
C GLN A 42 -8.95 19.89 -0.05
N GLN A 43 -10.10 19.33 -0.38
CA GLN A 43 -11.20 20.05 -1.02
C GLN A 43 -12.16 20.66 0.01
N PRO A 44 -12.94 21.69 -0.39
CA PRO A 44 -14.00 22.24 0.45
C PRO A 44 -14.99 21.17 0.90
N ALA A 45 -15.62 21.38 2.06
CA ALA A 45 -16.60 20.43 2.61
C ALA A 45 -17.79 20.14 1.68
N THR A 46 -18.09 21.04 0.75
CA THR A 46 -19.11 20.87 -0.28
C THR A 46 -18.81 19.72 -1.26
N SER A 47 -17.55 19.29 -1.39
CA SER A 47 -17.14 18.17 -2.25
C SER A 47 -17.34 16.80 -1.61
N GLY A 48 -17.86 16.75 -0.37
CA GLY A 48 -18.08 15.52 0.38
C GLY A 48 -16.79 14.89 0.94
N PRO A 49 -16.90 13.73 1.62
CA PRO A 49 -15.73 13.05 2.18
C PRO A 49 -14.83 12.46 1.09
N GLY A 50 -13.54 12.73 1.19
CA GLY A 50 -12.53 12.16 0.31
C GLY A 50 -12.24 10.69 0.66
N MET A 51 -12.20 9.84 -0.35
CA MET A 51 -11.76 8.44 -0.26
C MET A 51 -10.24 8.36 -0.41
N MET A 52 -9.54 8.17 0.70
CA MET A 52 -8.07 8.12 0.75
C MET A 52 -7.47 6.79 0.29
N TRP A 53 -8.27 5.71 0.27
CA TRP A 53 -7.78 4.35 0.01
C TRP A 53 -7.12 4.18 -1.36
N TYR A 54 -7.57 4.92 -2.39
CA TYR A 54 -6.92 4.94 -3.70
C TYR A 54 -5.52 5.54 -3.63
N GLY A 55 -5.34 6.64 -2.88
CA GLY A 55 -4.04 7.27 -2.67
C GLY A 55 -3.09 6.39 -1.87
N ILE A 56 -3.60 5.67 -0.86
CA ILE A 56 -2.82 4.68 -0.09
C ILE A 56 -2.35 3.56 -1.02
N LEU A 57 -3.22 3.05 -1.89
CA LEU A 57 -2.87 2.03 -2.87
C LEU A 57 -1.80 2.52 -3.86
N ALA A 58 -1.88 3.77 -4.31
CA ALA A 58 -0.86 4.38 -5.15
C ALA A 58 0.50 4.51 -4.42
N THR A 59 0.51 5.01 -3.19
CA THR A 59 1.72 5.10 -2.35
C THR A 59 2.38 3.74 -2.16
N ALA A 60 1.59 2.73 -1.76
CA ALA A 60 2.08 1.38 -1.54
C ALA A 60 2.67 0.76 -2.81
N THR A 61 1.99 0.95 -3.95
CA THR A 61 2.45 0.47 -5.27
C THR A 61 3.76 1.12 -5.67
N LEU A 62 3.88 2.44 -5.53
CA LEU A 62 5.12 3.16 -5.86
C LEU A 62 6.29 2.69 -5.00
N ALA A 63 6.09 2.61 -3.68
CA ALA A 63 7.11 2.12 -2.77
C ALA A 63 7.50 0.67 -3.08
N ALA A 64 6.53 -0.21 -3.35
CA ALA A 64 6.78 -1.60 -3.69
C ALA A 64 7.53 -1.76 -5.02
N CYS A 65 7.22 -0.95 -6.04
CA CYS A 65 7.95 -0.91 -7.30
C CYS A 65 9.41 -0.51 -7.10
N ILE A 66 9.66 0.52 -6.28
CA ILE A 66 11.03 0.95 -5.94
C ILE A 66 11.78 -0.21 -5.26
N CYS A 67 11.18 -0.85 -4.26
CA CYS A 67 11.76 -2.01 -3.60
C CYS A 67 12.03 -3.17 -4.57
N ALA A 68 11.08 -3.49 -5.45
CA ALA A 68 11.18 -4.61 -6.39
C ALA A 68 12.27 -4.43 -7.45
N VAL A 69 12.66 -3.18 -7.74
CA VAL A 69 13.76 -2.83 -8.65
C VAL A 69 15.11 -2.76 -7.94
N LEU A 70 15.15 -2.23 -6.71
CA LEU A 70 16.39 -1.99 -5.97
C LEU A 70 16.90 -3.22 -5.20
N ILE A 71 16.01 -4.10 -4.75
CA ILE A 71 16.39 -5.25 -3.92
C ILE A 71 16.86 -6.41 -4.82
N PRO A 72 18.11 -6.90 -4.64
CA PRO A 72 18.67 -7.94 -5.49
C PRO A 72 18.00 -9.31 -5.28
N HIS A 73 17.43 -9.84 -6.37
CA HIS A 73 16.73 -11.14 -6.49
C HIS A 73 17.44 -12.31 -5.77
N ARG A 74 18.77 -12.38 -5.91
CA ARG A 74 19.59 -13.57 -5.62
C ARG A 74 19.53 -14.10 -4.19
N TRP A 75 19.19 -13.25 -3.22
CA TRP A 75 19.24 -13.60 -1.80
C TRP A 75 17.87 -13.90 -1.20
N LEU A 76 16.80 -13.38 -1.81
CA LEU A 76 15.49 -13.31 -1.16
C LEU A 76 14.43 -14.21 -1.81
N ASP A 77 14.51 -14.53 -3.10
CA ASP A 77 13.34 -15.18 -3.74
C ASP A 77 13.04 -16.58 -3.20
N ARG A 78 14.06 -17.40 -2.90
CA ARG A 78 13.81 -18.77 -2.39
C ARG A 78 13.15 -18.77 -1.00
N PRO A 79 13.73 -18.14 0.04
CA PRO A 79 13.11 -18.15 1.36
C PRO A 79 11.83 -17.29 1.39
N LEU A 80 11.80 -16.13 0.73
CA LEU A 80 10.66 -15.24 0.75
C LEU A 80 9.46 -15.79 -0.03
N ALA A 81 9.68 -16.56 -1.11
CA ALA A 81 8.59 -17.24 -1.81
C ALA A 81 7.91 -18.31 -0.93
N SER A 82 8.68 -19.05 -0.13
CA SER A 82 8.10 -20.05 0.79
C SER A 82 7.25 -19.40 1.90
N TRP A 83 7.55 -18.16 2.27
CA TRP A 83 6.86 -17.41 3.34
C TRP A 83 5.92 -16.33 2.79
N LEU A 84 5.67 -16.32 1.47
CA LEU A 84 4.98 -15.22 0.81
C LEU A 84 3.55 -15.01 1.35
N TRP A 85 2.92 -16.08 1.83
CA TRP A 85 1.59 -16.05 2.46
C TRP A 85 1.54 -15.33 3.81
N VAL A 86 2.66 -15.20 4.51
CA VAL A 86 2.72 -14.49 5.80
C VAL A 86 2.47 -13.00 5.62
N PHE A 87 2.90 -12.42 4.48
CA PHE A 87 2.71 -11.01 4.18
C PHE A 87 1.23 -10.58 4.03
N PRO A 88 0.40 -11.21 3.17
CA PRO A 88 -1.01 -10.86 3.05
C PRO A 88 -1.79 -11.20 4.33
N ILE A 89 -1.49 -12.32 5.00
CA ILE A 89 -2.14 -12.66 6.27
C ILE A 89 -1.81 -11.63 7.35
N GLY A 90 -0.53 -11.26 7.49
CA GLY A 90 -0.09 -10.24 8.42
C GLY A 90 -0.66 -8.86 8.11
N CYS A 91 -0.74 -8.49 6.83
CA CYS A 91 -1.36 -7.24 6.39
C CYS A 91 -2.86 -7.21 6.72
N ALA A 92 -3.59 -8.30 6.44
CA ALA A 92 -5.02 -8.40 6.78
C ALA A 92 -5.24 -8.32 8.30
N ALA A 93 -4.43 -9.04 9.09
CA ALA A 93 -4.50 -9.00 10.55
C ALA A 93 -4.20 -7.59 11.10
N ALA A 94 -3.19 -6.91 10.56
CA ALA A 94 -2.86 -5.53 10.90
C ALA A 94 -4.04 -4.58 10.59
N TYR A 95 -4.65 -4.73 9.41
CA TYR A 95 -5.78 -3.90 9.01
C TYR A 95 -7.00 -4.10 9.92
N VAL A 96 -7.34 -5.35 10.25
CA VAL A 96 -8.41 -5.67 11.22
C VAL A 96 -8.10 -5.05 12.58
N PHE A 97 -6.84 -5.14 13.03
CA PHE A 97 -6.41 -4.56 14.29
C PHE A 97 -6.51 -3.03 14.29
N PHE A 98 -6.12 -2.35 13.21
CA PHE A 98 -6.22 -0.89 13.09
C PHE A 98 -7.68 -0.42 13.03
N MET A 99 -8.53 -1.16 12.31
CA MET A 99 -9.96 -0.86 12.18
C MET A 99 -10.80 -1.29 13.38
N ARG A 100 -10.21 -1.90 14.42
CA ARG A 100 -10.96 -2.42 15.58
C ARG A 100 -11.84 -1.36 16.25
N SER A 101 -11.44 -0.09 16.22
CA SER A 101 -12.19 1.03 16.80
C SER A 101 -13.50 1.33 16.07
N PHE A 102 -13.68 0.84 14.84
CA PHE A 102 -14.95 0.94 14.12
C PHE A 102 -15.92 -0.20 14.45
N PHE A 103 -15.42 -1.30 15.03
CA PHE A 103 -16.20 -2.51 15.31
C PHE A 103 -16.50 -2.71 16.81
N LEU A 104 -15.91 -1.91 17.68
CA LEU A 104 -16.10 -1.88 19.14
C LEU A 104 -16.77 -0.57 19.54
#